data_AF-A0A958PZ27-F1
#
_entry.id   AF-A0A958PZ27-F1
#
_cell.length_a   1.000
_cell.length_b   1.000
_cell.length_c   1.000
_cell.angle_alpha   90.00
_cell.angle_beta   90.00
_cell.angle_gamma   90.00
#
_symmetry.space_group_name_H-M   'P 1'
#
loop_
_entity.id
_entity.type
_entity.pdbx_description
1 polymer ?
#
loop_
_entity_poly.entity_id
_entity_poly.type
_entity_poly.pdbx_seq_one_letter_code
_entity_poly.pdbx_strand_id
1 'polypeptide(L)'
;GLLKIVDLVPSPWIGVNWDTGNAYLAAAEDPYEALERVRDRVLHVHAKDISYSHSEAERGKVTGTPVGCACGEGVVDWERVLRILDPLDRELFLSVECGTIDEAERSLAYLTKTAGNRLIQN
;
A
#
# COMPACT_ATOMS: atom_id res chain seq x y z
N GLY A 1 -8.89 -12.02 6.23
CA GLY A 1 -7.85 -13.03 6.56
C GLY A 1 -6.85 -12.52 7.58
N LEU A 2 -6.15 -11.43 7.27
CA LEU A 2 -5.08 -10.83 8.08
C LEU A 2 -5.40 -10.67 9.58
N LEU A 3 -6.56 -10.11 9.94
CA LEU A 3 -6.91 -9.91 11.36
C LEU A 3 -6.92 -11.21 12.16
N LYS A 4 -7.39 -12.33 11.57
CA LYS A 4 -7.36 -13.64 12.25
C LYS A 4 -5.94 -14.08 12.61
N ILE A 5 -4.93 -13.71 11.81
CA ILE A 5 -3.52 -14.03 12.07
C ILE A 5 -2.95 -13.08 13.12
N VAL A 6 -3.19 -11.78 12.95
CA VAL A 6 -2.75 -10.73 13.88
C VAL A 6 -3.30 -10.98 15.29
N ASP A 7 -4.55 -11.44 15.39
CA ASP A 7 -5.25 -11.67 16.65
C ASP A 7 -4.93 -13.03 17.30
N LEU A 8 -4.12 -13.89 16.65
CA LEU A 8 -3.62 -15.12 17.30
C LEU A 8 -2.76 -14.80 18.53
N VAL A 9 -2.08 -13.65 18.52
CA VAL A 9 -1.26 -13.17 19.62
C VAL A 9 -1.64 -11.72 19.92
N PRO A 10 -2.37 -11.43 21.01
CA PRO A 10 -2.76 -10.07 21.36
C PRO A 10 -1.52 -9.28 21.84
N SER A 11 -0.81 -8.69 20.88
CA SER A 11 0.43 -7.94 21.09
C SER A 11 0.32 -6.55 20.45
N PRO A 12 0.75 -5.49 21.15
CA PRO A 12 0.88 -4.17 20.55
C PRO A 12 2.04 -4.11 19.52
N TRP A 13 2.91 -5.13 19.49
CA TRP A 13 4.09 -5.18 18.63
C TRP A 13 3.85 -5.93 17.30
N ILE A 14 2.66 -6.49 17.10
CA ILE A 14 2.29 -7.23 15.89
C ILE A 14 1.21 -6.46 15.15
N GLY A 15 1.46 -6.14 13.88
CA GLY A 15 0.52 -5.43 13.04
C GLY A 15 0.61 -5.87 11.58
N VAL A 16 0.03 -5.05 10.72
CA VAL A 16 -0.06 -5.28 9.28
C VAL A 16 0.96 -4.39 8.57
N ASN A 17 1.81 -5.01 7.75
CA ASN A 17 2.49 -4.33 6.66
C ASN A 17 1.58 -4.42 5.43
N TRP A 18 0.92 -3.33 5.08
CA TRP A 18 -0.02 -3.32 3.97
C TRP A 18 0.71 -3.13 2.64
N ASP A 19 0.56 -4.06 1.70
CA ASP A 19 1.10 -3.93 0.35
C ASP A 19 -0.03 -3.59 -0.63
N THR A 20 -0.02 -2.36 -1.13
CA THR A 20 -1.07 -1.83 -2.02
C THR A 20 -1.18 -2.63 -3.31
N GLY A 21 -0.04 -3.05 -3.88
CA GLY A 21 0.01 -3.76 -5.15
C GLY A 21 -0.43 -5.21 -5.01
N ASN A 22 0.02 -5.90 -3.97
CA ASN A 22 -0.38 -7.28 -3.71
C ASN A 22 -1.86 -7.38 -3.34
N ALA A 23 -2.37 -6.46 -2.51
CA ALA A 23 -3.80 -6.41 -2.20
C ALA A 23 -4.65 -6.20 -3.46
N TYR A 24 -4.20 -5.31 -4.37
CA TYR A 24 -4.87 -5.08 -5.64
C TYR A 24 -4.84 -6.31 -6.56
N LEU A 25 -3.66 -6.91 -6.77
CA LEU A 25 -3.48 -8.05 -7.67
C LEU A 25 -4.19 -9.30 -7.19
N ALA A 26 -4.18 -9.58 -5.88
CA ALA A 26 -4.88 -10.72 -5.32
C ALA A 26 -6.38 -10.71 -5.64
N ALA A 27 -6.99 -9.51 -5.69
CA ALA A 27 -8.41 -9.29 -6.01
C ALA A 27 -9.37 -10.22 -5.24
N ALA A 28 -8.98 -10.68 -4.06
CA ALA A 28 -9.80 -11.52 -3.20
C ALA A 28 -10.97 -10.73 -2.58
N GLU A 29 -10.82 -9.42 -2.47
CA GLU A 29 -11.79 -8.42 -2.01
C GLU A 29 -11.38 -7.05 -2.58
N ASP A 30 -12.22 -6.02 -2.45
CA ASP A 30 -11.82 -4.65 -2.81
C ASP A 30 -10.67 -4.21 -1.89
N PRO A 31 -9.52 -3.77 -2.44
CA PRO A 31 -8.33 -3.48 -1.65
C PRO A 31 -8.53 -2.29 -0.70
N TYR A 32 -9.40 -1.34 -1.05
CA TYR A 32 -9.64 -0.17 -0.22
C TYR A 32 -10.56 -0.51 0.95
N GLU A 33 -11.63 -1.27 0.70
CA GLU A 33 -12.48 -1.78 1.79
C GLU A 33 -11.70 -2.70 2.74
N ALA A 34 -10.78 -3.50 2.20
CA ALA A 34 -9.90 -4.35 3.00
C ALA A 34 -8.94 -3.51 3.84
N LEU A 35 -8.35 -2.46 3.26
CA LEU A 35 -7.52 -1.51 3.99
C LEU A 35 -8.31 -0.81 5.10
N GLU A 36 -9.54 -0.36 4.84
CA GLU A 36 -10.42 0.24 5.85
C GLU A 36 -10.65 -0.71 7.03
N ARG A 37 -10.88 -2.01 6.76
CA ARG A 37 -11.07 -3.03 7.80
C ARG A 37 -9.83 -3.28 8.65
N VAL A 38 -8.63 -3.20 8.05
CA VAL A 38 -7.37 -3.49 8.77
C VAL A 38 -6.62 -2.25 9.24
N ARG A 39 -7.09 -1.04 8.88
CA ARG A 39 -6.43 0.26 9.10
C ARG A 39 -5.79 0.39 10.47
N ASP A 40 -6.55 0.11 11.52
CA ASP A 40 -6.11 0.30 12.90
C ASP A 40 -4.96 -0.64 13.30
N ARG A 41 -4.73 -1.71 12.53
CA ARG A 41 -3.61 -2.64 12.68
C ARG A 41 -2.43 -2.35 11.74
N VAL A 42 -2.53 -1.41 10.80
CA VAL A 42 -1.45 -1.07 9.86
C VAL A 42 -0.31 -0.35 10.58
N LEU A 43 0.91 -0.88 10.50
CA LEU A 43 2.12 -0.28 11.08
C LEU A 43 3.11 0.19 10.01
N HIS A 44 2.99 -0.33 8.80
CA HIS A 44 3.87 -0.03 7.68
C HIS A 44 3.10 -0.24 6.37
N VAL A 45 3.51 0.46 5.31
CA VAL A 45 2.93 0.31 3.98
C VAL A 45 4.06 0.06 2.98
N HIS A 46 3.98 -1.03 2.23
CA HIS A 46 4.67 -1.12 0.95
C HIS A 46 3.89 -0.32 -0.06
N ALA A 47 4.46 0.83 -0.45
CA ALA A 47 3.94 1.66 -1.50
C ALA A 47 4.33 1.05 -2.86
N LYS A 48 3.53 0.08 -3.29
CA LYS A 48 3.69 -0.65 -4.56
C LYS A 48 2.55 -0.32 -5.50
N ASP A 49 2.86 0.24 -6.65
CA ASP A 49 1.88 0.46 -7.70
C ASP A 49 1.98 -0.62 -8.78
N ILE A 50 0.88 -0.88 -9.46
CA ILE A 50 0.78 -1.93 -10.47
C ILE A 50 0.43 -1.27 -11.78
N SER A 51 1.28 -1.47 -12.80
CA SER A 51 1.03 -0.89 -14.12
C SER A 51 -0.27 -1.42 -14.72
N TYR A 52 -0.88 -0.65 -15.61
CA TYR A 52 -2.13 -1.05 -16.26
C TYR A 52 -2.00 -2.38 -17.01
N SER A 53 -0.89 -2.60 -17.74
CA SER A 53 -0.64 -3.85 -18.45
C SER A 53 -0.46 -5.04 -17.50
N HIS A 54 0.19 -4.84 -16.35
CA HIS A 54 0.34 -5.88 -15.33
C HIS A 54 -1.00 -6.21 -14.67
N SER A 55 -1.80 -5.19 -14.35
CA SER A 55 -3.16 -5.34 -13.86
C SER A 55 -4.02 -6.19 -14.81
N GLU A 56 -4.04 -5.85 -16.10
CA GLU A 56 -4.77 -6.61 -17.11
C GLU A 56 -4.29 -8.07 -17.20
N ALA A 57 -2.99 -8.29 -17.08
CA ALA A 57 -2.38 -9.60 -17.18
C ALA A 57 -2.68 -10.50 -15.97
N GLU A 58 -2.58 -9.98 -14.74
CA GLU A 58 -2.43 -10.81 -13.54
C GLU A 58 -3.47 -10.59 -12.43
N ARG A 59 -4.28 -9.53 -12.48
CA ARG A 59 -5.27 -9.26 -11.44
C ARG A 59 -6.26 -10.43 -11.29
N GLY A 60 -6.40 -10.92 -10.05
CA GLY A 60 -7.22 -12.07 -9.68
C GLY A 60 -6.63 -13.43 -10.06
N LYS A 61 -5.42 -13.47 -10.64
CA LYS A 61 -4.73 -14.71 -11.05
C LYS A 61 -3.54 -15.04 -10.15
N VAL A 62 -2.95 -14.02 -9.53
CA VAL A 62 -1.81 -14.12 -8.62
C VAL A 62 -2.15 -13.49 -7.28
N THR A 63 -1.48 -13.91 -6.21
CA THR A 63 -1.66 -13.32 -4.87
C THR A 63 -0.68 -12.18 -4.58
N GLY A 64 0.18 -11.84 -5.54
CA GLY A 64 1.17 -10.77 -5.42
C GLY A 64 2.26 -10.84 -6.49
N THR A 65 3.15 -9.85 -6.48
CA THR A 65 4.28 -9.69 -7.39
C THR A 65 5.53 -9.22 -6.63
N PRO A 66 6.74 -9.61 -7.05
CA PRO A 66 7.99 -9.12 -6.44
C PRO A 66 8.29 -7.66 -6.76
N VAL A 67 7.76 -7.09 -7.85
CA VAL A 67 8.01 -5.70 -8.25
C VAL A 67 6.74 -5.05 -8.77
N GLY A 68 6.59 -3.76 -8.47
CA GLY A 68 5.61 -2.86 -9.08
C GLY A 68 6.26 -1.90 -10.09
N CYS A 69 5.47 -0.95 -10.57
CA CYS A 69 5.96 0.22 -11.31
C CYS A 69 6.16 1.42 -10.37
N ALA A 70 6.56 2.57 -10.92
CA ALA A 70 6.58 3.81 -10.15
C ALA A 70 5.18 4.16 -9.62
N CYS A 71 5.10 4.64 -8.38
CA CYS A 71 3.86 5.11 -7.77
C CYS A 71 3.31 6.32 -8.55
N GLY A 72 2.02 6.25 -8.89
CA GLY A 72 1.33 7.27 -9.69
C GLY A 72 1.27 6.95 -11.18
N GLU A 73 1.91 5.86 -11.62
CA GLU A 73 1.89 5.40 -13.02
C GLU A 73 1.08 4.11 -13.21
N GLY A 74 0.50 3.60 -12.12
CA GLY A 74 -0.32 2.42 -12.13
C GLY A 74 -1.77 2.69 -11.76
N VAL A 75 -2.38 1.65 -11.24
CA VAL A 75 -3.82 1.52 -10.97
C VAL A 75 -4.20 1.86 -9.52
N VAL A 76 -3.22 2.07 -8.64
CA VAL A 76 -3.49 2.39 -7.23
C VAL A 76 -3.98 3.85 -7.09
N ASP A 77 -5.12 4.02 -6.44
CA ASP A 77 -5.67 5.33 -6.06
C ASP A 77 -5.01 5.78 -4.74
N TRP A 78 -3.86 6.45 -4.88
CA TRP A 78 -3.06 6.90 -3.74
C TRP A 78 -3.77 7.91 -2.86
N GLU A 79 -4.61 8.79 -3.41
CA GLU A 79 -5.42 9.73 -2.62
C GLU A 79 -6.43 8.97 -1.74
N ARG A 80 -7.04 7.90 -2.26
CA ARG A 80 -7.92 7.05 -1.46
C ARG A 80 -7.16 6.27 -0.40
N VAL A 81 -5.99 5.71 -0.72
CA VAL A 81 -5.13 5.02 0.26
C VAL A 81 -4.80 5.95 1.43
N LEU A 82 -4.29 7.15 1.14
CA LEU A 82 -3.93 8.12 2.17
C LEU A 82 -5.15 8.57 2.98
N ARG A 83 -6.28 8.86 2.34
CA ARG A 83 -7.53 9.21 3.03
C ARG A 83 -8.01 8.13 4.00
N ILE A 84 -7.84 6.85 3.65
CA ILE A 84 -8.20 5.74 4.54
C ILE A 84 -7.28 5.70 5.76
N LEU A 85 -6.01 6.06 5.60
CA LEU A 85 -5.01 6.07 6.66
C LEU A 85 -5.04 7.34 7.53
N ASP A 86 -5.56 8.46 7.02
CA ASP A 86 -5.65 9.77 7.71
C ASP A 86 -6.14 9.73 9.16
N PRO A 87 -7.13 8.88 9.55
CA PRO A 87 -7.60 8.83 10.93
C PRO A 87 -6.61 8.25 11.96
N LEU A 88 -5.48 7.70 11.52
CA LEU A 88 -4.49 7.11 12.43
C LEU A 88 -3.67 8.20 13.13
N ASP A 89 -3.71 8.21 14.46
CA ASP A 89 -2.91 9.10 15.31
C ASP A 89 -1.50 8.53 15.55
N ARG A 90 -0.81 8.18 14.46
CA ARG A 90 0.58 7.69 14.48
C ARG A 90 1.24 7.90 13.12
N GLU A 91 2.57 7.96 13.14
CA GLU A 91 3.36 7.98 11.91
C GLU A 91 3.30 6.63 11.22
N LEU A 92 3.26 6.66 9.89
CA LEU A 92 3.39 5.48 9.04
C LEU A 92 4.52 5.68 8.05
N PHE A 93 5.35 4.66 7.90
CA PHE A 93 6.33 4.60 6.82
C PHE A 93 5.69 3.98 5.58
N LEU A 94 5.73 4.73 4.48
CA LEU A 94 5.42 4.26 3.14
C LEU A 94 6.75 3.97 2.45
N SER A 95 7.11 2.69 2.32
CA SER A 95 8.33 2.26 1.63
C SER A 95 8.01 1.94 0.18
N VAL A 96 8.64 2.65 -0.76
CA VAL A 96 8.44 2.40 -2.20
C VAL A 96 9.00 1.03 -2.57
N GLU A 97 8.18 0.20 -3.23
CA GLU A 97 8.59 -1.10 -3.76
C GLU A 97 8.43 -1.13 -5.30
N CYS A 98 9.54 -0.90 -6.00
CA CYS A 98 9.62 -0.85 -7.46
C CYS A 98 10.86 -1.59 -7.98
N GLY A 99 10.98 -1.76 -9.29
CA GLY A 99 12.05 -2.54 -9.91
C GLY A 99 13.38 -1.81 -10.08
N THR A 100 13.38 -0.47 -10.07
CA THR A 100 14.56 0.34 -10.41
C THR A 100 14.70 1.58 -9.52
N ILE A 101 15.91 2.16 -9.50
CA ILE A 101 16.20 3.42 -8.80
C ILE A 101 15.44 4.60 -9.42
N ASP A 102 15.34 4.65 -10.75
CA ASP A 102 14.58 5.69 -11.46
C ASP A 102 13.09 5.67 -11.05
N GLU A 103 12.48 4.48 -10.99
CA GLU A 103 11.11 4.35 -10.50
C GLU A 103 10.99 4.76 -9.02
N ALA A 104 12.02 4.52 -8.20
CA ALA A 104 12.01 4.92 -6.80
C ALA A 104 12.01 6.45 -6.66
N GLU A 105 12.84 7.15 -7.44
CA GLU A 105 12.91 8.61 -7.46
C GLU A 105 11.58 9.23 -7.92
N ARG A 106 10.99 8.69 -9.00
CA ARG A 106 9.69 9.15 -9.51
C ARG A 106 8.56 8.87 -8.52
N SER A 107 8.57 7.70 -7.88
CA SER A 107 7.59 7.35 -6.84
C SER A 107 7.68 8.30 -5.64
N LEU A 108 8.90 8.59 -5.18
CA LEU A 108 9.13 9.52 -4.08
C LEU A 108 8.60 10.91 -4.42
N ALA A 109 8.91 11.42 -5.62
CA ALA A 109 8.42 12.72 -6.08
C ALA A 109 6.88 12.77 -6.14
N TYR A 110 6.25 11.72 -6.69
CA TYR A 110 4.80 11.61 -6.75
C TYR A 110 4.17 11.54 -5.36
N LEU A 111 4.60 10.60 -4.52
CA LEU A 111 4.04 10.39 -3.19
C LEU A 111 4.24 11.60 -2.27
N THR A 112 5.38 12.28 -2.34
CA THR A 112 5.63 13.53 -1.60
C THR A 112 4.60 14.59 -1.97
N LYS A 113 4.35 14.75 -3.27
CA LYS A 113 3.34 15.70 -3.78
C LYS A 113 1.93 15.32 -3.35
N THR A 114 1.55 14.04 -3.47
CA THR A 114 0.22 13.52 -3.13
C THR A 114 -0.04 13.56 -1.62
N ALA A 115 0.96 13.22 -0.80
CA ALA A 115 0.85 13.32 0.65
C ALA A 115 0.64 14.77 1.10
N GLY A 116 1.31 15.72 0.47
CA GLY A 116 1.13 17.15 0.74
C GLY A 116 1.33 17.46 2.23
N ASN A 117 0.29 17.99 2.88
CA ASN A 117 0.32 18.34 4.30
C ASN A 117 0.32 17.14 5.26
N ARG A 118 0.13 15.91 4.75
CA ARG A 118 0.23 14.67 5.55
C ARG A 118 1.68 14.26 5.78
N LEU A 119 2.61 14.77 4.97
CA LEU A 119 4.01 14.42 5.08
C LEU A 119 4.62 15.08 6.32
N ILE A 120 5.30 14.28 7.14
CA ILE A 120 6.06 14.78 8.28
C ILE A 120 7.35 15.39 7.74
N GLN A 121 7.51 16.70 7.92
CA GLN A 121 8.74 17.41 7.59
C GLN A 121 9.69 17.32 8.78
N ASN A 122 10.89 16.79 8.55
CA ASN A 122 12.00 16.79 9.51
C ASN A 122 12.80 18.09 9.44
#